data_AF-A0A1J4JAE8-F1
#
_entry.id   AF-A0A1J4JAE8-F1
#
_cell.length_a   1.000
_cell.length_b   1.000
_cell.length_c   1.000
_cell.angle_alpha   90.00
_cell.angle_beta   90.00
_cell.angle_gamma   90.00
#
_symmetry.space_group_name_H-M   'P 1'
#
loop_
_entity.id
_entity.type
_entity.pdbx_description
1 polymer ?
#
loop_
_entity_poly.entity_id
_entity_poly.type
_entity_poly.pdbx_seq_one_letter_code
_entity_poly.pdbx_strand_id
1 'polypeptide(L)'
;MQPNQQPQQIPGGANGTVFPPPGDIASYNATPKSSNPPASNSGNNQNGAVSNQPIIGVPPAMSLTPSSQGVQQGSTQAFIDSLVPNINSNFNNNYLTANPNPSLNSNLNASLSLPLAGAQAGGATKQRQARQQKTPKAKVMPTELDIEGPMSNEAYQAALSDNQLTVSPQALGFLPSNYWLNLDSTFGDLVTKFFQRKNNANCRFPHKLYNALSIVEQDPKMYNLLGVKWLTDEVFKVDKLIFGRVLGISSIDGGLFHRQGNFPSHGFCEISPDDFDNLKKSFDLSDVDQDRVRLMHHAQRMFYKGCTEDSVNKCKWGANDKKEE
;
A
#
# COMPACT_ATOMS: atom_id res chain seq x y z
N MET A 1 -60.69 10.60 37.47
CA MET A 1 -60.12 11.96 37.37
C MET A 1 -59.24 11.97 36.14
N GLN A 2 -59.81 12.40 35.01
CA GLN A 2 -59.20 12.41 33.69
C GLN A 2 -58.62 13.81 33.40
N PRO A 3 -57.51 13.90 32.62
CA PRO A 3 -56.90 15.17 32.26
C PRO A 3 -57.58 15.84 31.05
N ASN A 4 -57.58 17.16 31.12
CA ASN A 4 -58.16 18.11 30.19
C ASN A 4 -57.22 18.31 28.98
N GLN A 5 -57.69 18.05 27.75
CA GLN A 5 -57.00 18.39 26.51
C GLN A 5 -57.82 19.43 25.72
N GLN A 6 -57.17 20.55 25.39
CA GLN A 6 -57.65 21.53 24.42
C GLN A 6 -56.99 21.29 23.05
N PRO A 7 -57.70 21.53 21.93
CA PRO A 7 -57.15 21.37 20.59
C PRO A 7 -56.51 22.68 20.05
N GLN A 8 -55.30 22.58 19.49
CA GLN A 8 -54.71 23.62 18.65
C GLN A 8 -54.90 23.27 17.17
N GLN A 9 -55.39 24.25 16.41
CA GLN A 9 -55.56 24.24 14.96
C GLN A 9 -54.22 24.58 14.27
N ILE A 10 -53.92 23.91 13.17
CA ILE A 10 -52.81 24.23 12.25
C ILE A 10 -53.42 24.60 10.90
N PRO A 11 -53.06 25.76 10.31
CA PRO A 11 -53.49 26.13 8.96
C PRO A 11 -52.59 25.51 7.88
N GLY A 12 -53.23 25.16 6.76
CA GLY A 12 -52.62 24.54 5.59
C GLY A 12 -51.75 25.46 4.75
N GLY A 13 -50.85 24.83 4.00
CA GLY A 13 -50.06 25.43 2.94
C GLY A 13 -49.73 24.36 1.90
N ALA A 14 -50.55 24.32 0.84
CA ALA A 14 -50.33 23.49 -0.34
C ALA A 14 -49.28 24.15 -1.23
N ASN A 15 -48.16 23.44 -1.50
CA ASN A 15 -47.25 23.78 -2.58
C ASN A 15 -47.32 22.67 -3.63
N GLY A 16 -47.94 23.00 -4.76
CA GLY A 16 -48.01 22.15 -5.94
C GLY A 16 -46.67 22.09 -6.64
N THR A 17 -46.17 20.88 -6.87
CA THR A 17 -45.09 20.62 -7.83
C THR A 17 -45.74 20.17 -9.13
N VAL A 18 -45.67 21.05 -10.13
CA VAL A 18 -46.14 20.82 -11.50
C VAL A 18 -45.16 19.87 -12.19
N PHE A 19 -45.66 18.71 -12.59
CA PHE A 19 -45.00 17.77 -13.50
C PHE A 19 -44.96 18.38 -14.92
N PRO A 20 -43.81 18.35 -15.62
CA PRO A 20 -43.79 18.56 -17.06
C PRO A 20 -44.32 17.31 -17.81
N PRO A 21 -45.04 17.48 -18.92
CA PRO A 21 -45.60 16.39 -19.72
C PRO A 21 -44.53 15.59 -20.50
N PRO A 22 -44.79 14.32 -20.83
CA PRO A 22 -43.91 13.51 -21.68
C PRO A 22 -43.94 14.03 -23.12
N GLY A 23 -42.78 14.47 -23.61
CA GLY A 23 -42.56 14.85 -24.99
C GLY A 23 -42.43 13.64 -25.91
N ASP A 24 -42.98 13.82 -27.10
CA ASP A 24 -43.21 12.83 -28.15
C ASP A 24 -42.00 12.01 -28.61
N ILE A 25 -42.29 10.73 -28.85
CA ILE A 25 -41.43 9.73 -29.49
C ILE A 25 -41.38 10.05 -30.99
N ALA A 26 -40.32 10.75 -31.42
CA ALA A 26 -40.00 10.90 -32.83
C ALA A 26 -39.28 9.63 -33.33
N SER A 27 -39.99 8.90 -34.19
CA SER A 27 -39.53 7.71 -34.90
C SER A 27 -38.49 8.09 -35.96
N TYR A 28 -37.25 7.60 -35.82
CA TYR A 28 -36.30 7.57 -36.92
C TYR A 28 -36.20 6.15 -37.48
N ASN A 29 -36.92 5.96 -38.58
CA ASN A 29 -36.69 4.88 -39.55
C ASN A 29 -35.38 5.16 -40.29
N ALA A 30 -34.41 4.25 -40.18
CA ALA A 30 -33.32 4.14 -41.14
C ALA A 30 -33.06 2.66 -41.44
N THR A 31 -33.45 2.29 -42.65
CA THR A 31 -33.30 0.98 -43.30
C THR A 31 -31.86 0.48 -43.40
N PRO A 32 -31.66 -0.85 -43.46
CA PRO A 32 -30.34 -1.48 -43.60
C PRO A 32 -29.88 -1.47 -45.07
N LYS A 33 -28.62 -1.11 -45.33
CA LYS A 33 -27.97 -1.36 -46.62
C LYS A 33 -27.06 -2.59 -46.52
N SER A 34 -27.56 -3.66 -47.10
CA SER A 34 -26.85 -4.86 -47.54
C SER A 34 -25.91 -4.53 -48.71
N SER A 35 -24.66 -4.99 -48.64
CA SER A 35 -23.86 -5.27 -49.82
C SER A 35 -22.76 -6.30 -49.51
N ASN A 36 -22.96 -7.52 -50.00
CA ASN A 36 -21.97 -8.55 -50.34
C ASN A 36 -22.41 -9.12 -51.71
N PRO A 37 -21.60 -9.87 -52.49
CA PRO A 37 -20.14 -9.92 -52.67
C PRO A 37 -19.76 -9.79 -54.18
N PRO A 38 -18.55 -10.20 -54.66
CA PRO A 38 -18.41 -11.58 -55.13
C PRO A 38 -17.03 -12.26 -54.89
N ALA A 39 -17.09 -13.60 -54.92
CA ALA A 39 -16.17 -14.63 -55.43
C ALA A 39 -14.79 -14.18 -55.98
N SER A 40 -13.69 -14.92 -55.96
CA SER A 40 -13.36 -16.34 -55.81
C SER A 40 -11.83 -16.44 -55.93
N ASN A 41 -11.15 -17.34 -55.20
CA ASN A 41 -10.20 -18.22 -55.89
C ASN A 41 -9.87 -19.46 -55.07
N SER A 42 -10.09 -20.60 -55.72
CA SER A 42 -9.66 -21.94 -55.34
C SER A 42 -8.19 -22.12 -55.72
N GLY A 43 -7.45 -22.87 -54.91
CA GLY A 43 -6.07 -23.24 -55.21
C GLY A 43 -5.62 -24.42 -54.36
N ASN A 44 -5.85 -25.62 -54.89
CA ASN A 44 -5.30 -26.92 -54.47
C ASN A 44 -3.80 -26.87 -54.13
N ASN A 45 -3.38 -27.63 -53.12
CA ASN A 45 -2.46 -28.76 -53.38
C ASN A 45 -2.41 -29.78 -52.25
N GLN A 46 -2.64 -31.04 -52.63
CA GLN A 46 -2.33 -32.26 -51.89
C GLN A 46 -0.95 -32.80 -52.29
N ASN A 47 -0.50 -33.81 -51.53
CA ASN A 47 0.66 -34.72 -51.70
C ASN A 47 1.89 -34.32 -50.87
N GLY A 48 2.59 -35.20 -50.15
CA GLY A 48 2.53 -36.65 -49.91
C GLY A 48 3.52 -36.95 -48.76
N ALA A 49 3.21 -37.87 -47.85
CA ALA A 49 3.68 -39.27 -47.85
C ALA A 49 5.17 -39.50 -47.47
N VAL A 50 5.36 -40.10 -46.28
CA VAL A 50 6.27 -41.22 -45.94
C VAL A 50 7.80 -41.01 -45.92
N SER A 51 8.43 -41.18 -44.75
CA SER A 51 9.47 -42.22 -44.51
C SER A 51 9.99 -42.28 -43.06
N ASN A 52 10.17 -43.51 -42.59
CA ASN A 52 10.70 -43.97 -41.30
C ASN A 52 12.23 -43.85 -41.14
N GLN A 53 12.67 -43.50 -39.91
CA GLN A 53 13.80 -44.06 -39.09
C GLN A 53 15.26 -44.02 -39.64
N PRO A 54 16.35 -44.26 -38.85
CA PRO A 54 16.50 -44.47 -37.38
C PRO A 54 17.65 -43.66 -36.67
N ILE A 55 17.64 -43.73 -35.32
CA ILE A 55 18.73 -43.85 -34.32
C ILE A 55 20.20 -43.56 -34.74
N ILE A 56 20.94 -42.72 -33.98
CA ILE A 56 22.32 -42.80 -33.37
C ILE A 56 22.61 -41.36 -32.84
N GLY A 57 23.14 -41.02 -31.66
CA GLY A 57 23.82 -41.70 -30.57
C GLY A 57 24.15 -40.69 -29.46
N VAL A 58 24.24 -41.20 -28.24
CA VAL A 58 24.69 -40.51 -27.02
C VAL A 58 26.23 -40.54 -26.98
N PRO A 59 26.89 -39.50 -26.44
CA PRO A 59 28.10 -39.75 -25.67
C PRO A 59 28.04 -39.15 -24.24
N PRO A 60 28.93 -39.63 -23.34
CA PRO A 60 28.61 -39.85 -21.94
C PRO A 60 29.07 -38.74 -20.99
N ALA A 61 28.53 -38.86 -19.78
CA ALA A 61 28.96 -38.18 -18.56
C ALA A 61 30.47 -38.37 -18.27
N MET A 62 31.13 -37.28 -17.89
CA MET A 62 32.37 -37.34 -17.12
C MET A 62 32.14 -36.67 -15.77
N SER A 63 31.96 -37.52 -14.77
CA SER A 63 32.10 -37.22 -13.35
C SER A 63 33.59 -37.20 -12.98
N LEU A 64 34.10 -36.07 -12.48
CA LEU A 64 35.35 -36.00 -11.73
C LEU A 64 35.19 -35.10 -10.51
N THR A 65 35.10 -35.75 -9.36
CA THR A 65 35.50 -35.27 -8.02
C THR A 65 36.27 -36.42 -7.37
N PRO A 66 37.05 -36.26 -6.29
CA PRO A 66 37.52 -35.04 -5.63
C PRO A 66 39.05 -35.04 -5.42
N SER A 67 39.64 -33.87 -5.15
CA SER A 67 40.95 -33.82 -4.48
C SER A 67 40.96 -32.76 -3.39
N SER A 68 41.09 -33.29 -2.18
CA SER A 68 41.30 -32.67 -0.89
C SER A 68 42.69 -32.03 -0.76
N GLN A 69 42.74 -30.84 -0.16
CA GLN A 69 43.81 -30.25 0.66
C GLN A 69 43.19 -28.94 1.19
N GLY A 70 42.83 -28.76 2.45
CA GLY A 70 43.64 -28.95 3.66
C GLY A 70 44.54 -27.72 3.83
N VAL A 71 44.17 -26.77 4.70
CA VAL A 71 45.07 -25.90 5.51
C VAL A 71 44.27 -24.86 6.32
N GLN A 72 44.43 -24.99 7.64
CA GLN A 72 44.54 -23.99 8.71
C GLN A 72 43.33 -23.17 9.23
N GLN A 73 43.10 -23.45 10.52
CA GLN A 73 42.52 -22.64 11.56
C GLN A 73 43.04 -21.19 11.55
N GLY A 74 42.12 -20.24 11.71
CA GLY A 74 42.41 -18.86 12.07
C GLY A 74 41.26 -18.32 12.92
N SER A 75 41.41 -18.42 14.23
CA SER A 75 40.56 -17.75 15.21
C SER A 75 40.85 -16.25 15.20
N THR A 76 39.87 -15.42 14.85
CA THR A 76 39.89 -13.99 15.19
C THR A 76 38.63 -13.62 15.95
N GLN A 77 38.85 -13.43 17.26
CA GLN A 77 37.95 -12.80 18.20
C GLN A 77 38.04 -11.27 18.01
N ALA A 78 36.87 -10.63 18.09
CA ALA A 78 36.64 -9.23 18.47
C ALA A 78 37.02 -8.10 17.50
N PHE A 79 36.27 -7.00 17.66
CA PHE A 79 36.21 -5.74 16.91
C PHE A 79 35.34 -5.75 15.65
N ILE A 80 34.08 -5.29 15.77
CA ILE A 80 33.71 -3.88 15.51
C ILE A 80 32.48 -3.54 16.36
N ASP A 81 32.71 -2.71 17.37
CA ASP A 81 31.68 -1.88 17.97
C ASP A 81 31.89 -0.47 17.40
N SER A 82 30.81 0.28 17.21
CA SER A 82 30.77 1.65 16.68
C SER A 82 30.90 1.79 15.15
N LEU A 83 29.78 2.11 14.50
CA LEU A 83 29.62 3.19 13.50
C LEU A 83 28.19 3.12 12.92
N VAL A 84 27.21 3.63 13.67
CA VAL A 84 25.94 4.09 13.10
C VAL A 84 25.80 5.57 13.44
N PRO A 85 25.77 6.48 12.44
CA PRO A 85 25.49 7.88 12.70
C PRO A 85 24.06 8.03 13.21
N ASN A 86 23.94 8.43 14.47
CA ASN A 86 22.73 8.92 15.09
C ASN A 86 22.33 10.25 14.44
N ILE A 87 21.60 10.22 13.33
CA ILE A 87 20.94 11.40 12.77
C ILE A 87 19.59 11.56 13.46
N ASN A 88 19.63 12.24 14.60
CA ASN A 88 18.47 12.76 15.29
C ASN A 88 18.02 14.05 14.59
N SER A 89 17.31 13.93 13.46
CA SER A 89 16.66 15.07 12.82
C SER A 89 15.18 15.13 13.20
N ASN A 90 14.93 15.99 14.18
CA ASN A 90 13.62 16.33 14.69
C ASN A 90 12.89 17.22 13.66
N PHE A 91 12.36 16.63 12.60
CA PHE A 91 11.50 17.33 11.64
C PHE A 91 10.03 17.17 12.03
N ASN A 92 9.53 18.23 12.67
CA ASN A 92 8.14 18.47 12.95
C ASN A 92 7.48 19.01 11.67
N ASN A 93 6.72 18.18 10.96
CA ASN A 93 5.90 18.64 9.84
C ASN A 93 4.45 18.77 10.31
N ASN A 94 4.07 20.02 10.59
CA ASN A 94 2.71 20.49 10.67
C ASN A 94 2.49 21.34 9.42
N TYR A 95 1.61 20.93 8.50
CA TYR A 95 1.20 21.74 7.36
C TYR A 95 -0.31 21.71 7.21
N LEU A 96 -0.91 22.88 7.49
CA LEU A 96 -2.22 23.46 7.14
C LEU A 96 -2.08 24.88 7.76
N THR A 97 -2.22 26.03 7.11
CA THR A 97 -3.12 26.50 6.06
C THR A 97 -2.56 27.80 5.43
N ALA A 98 -2.92 28.11 4.19
CA ALA A 98 -2.70 29.41 3.58
C ALA A 98 -3.78 30.43 4.00
N ASN A 99 -3.41 31.69 4.21
CA ASN A 99 -4.18 32.85 3.75
C ASN A 99 -3.26 34.09 3.64
N PRO A 100 -3.48 35.02 2.69
CA PRO A 100 -2.53 36.09 2.38
C PRO A 100 -2.91 37.46 2.97
N ASN A 101 -1.90 38.34 2.91
CA ASN A 101 -1.96 39.81 2.84
C ASN A 101 -1.71 40.64 4.13
N PRO A 102 -1.26 41.91 4.00
CA PRO A 102 0.10 42.29 4.40
C PRO A 102 0.13 43.49 5.37
N SER A 103 1.21 43.67 6.14
CA SER A 103 1.55 45.00 6.69
C SER A 103 2.97 45.05 7.26
N LEU A 104 3.67 46.10 6.81
CA LEU A 104 4.69 46.88 7.50
C LEU A 104 4.84 46.59 9.02
N ASN A 105 6.04 46.26 9.48
CA ASN A 105 6.88 47.24 10.18
C ASN A 105 8.26 46.67 10.55
N SER A 106 9.28 47.45 10.23
CA SER A 106 10.59 47.48 10.86
C SER A 106 10.47 47.69 12.39
N ASN A 107 11.22 46.96 13.22
CA ASN A 107 12.26 47.62 14.01
C ASN A 107 13.23 46.66 14.72
N LEU A 108 14.39 47.24 14.97
CA LEU A 108 15.64 46.69 15.45
C LEU A 108 15.62 46.25 16.91
N ASN A 109 16.43 45.23 17.13
CA ASN A 109 16.99 44.78 18.40
C ASN A 109 17.98 45.83 18.95
N ALA A 110 17.88 46.18 20.24
CA ALA A 110 19.02 46.65 21.03
C ALA A 110 18.74 46.53 22.55
N SER A 111 19.39 45.54 23.13
CA SER A 111 19.96 45.41 24.48
C SER A 111 20.21 46.68 25.33
N LEU A 112 20.03 46.59 26.68
CA LEU A 112 21.11 46.62 27.72
C LEU A 112 20.59 46.93 29.16
N SER A 113 21.05 46.09 30.11
CA SER A 113 21.47 46.33 31.52
C SER A 113 20.56 46.95 32.63
N LEU A 114 20.18 46.10 33.61
CA LEU A 114 20.36 46.10 35.11
C LEU A 114 20.48 47.44 35.93
N PRO A 115 20.35 47.44 37.29
CA PRO A 115 19.33 46.88 38.22
C PRO A 115 18.96 47.87 39.38
N LEU A 116 17.83 47.72 40.10
CA LEU A 116 17.75 48.08 41.55
C LEU A 116 16.51 47.51 42.28
N ALA A 117 16.69 47.33 43.59
CA ALA A 117 15.92 46.60 44.58
C ALA A 117 14.47 47.05 44.85
N GLY A 118 13.67 46.12 45.40
CA GLY A 118 12.44 46.47 46.13
C GLY A 118 11.40 45.35 46.30
N ALA A 119 11.61 44.51 47.31
CA ALA A 119 10.58 43.98 48.23
C ALA A 119 9.36 43.13 47.76
N GLN A 120 9.05 42.18 48.65
CA GLN A 120 7.76 41.51 48.93
C GLN A 120 7.41 40.18 48.24
N ALA A 121 7.64 39.12 49.03
CA ALA A 121 6.71 38.03 49.37
C ALA A 121 5.53 37.75 48.40
N GLY A 122 5.61 36.58 47.76
CA GLY A 122 4.49 35.91 47.14
C GLY A 122 4.85 34.46 46.85
N GLY A 123 4.33 33.53 47.64
CA GLY A 123 4.55 32.11 47.44
C GLY A 123 3.98 31.61 46.11
N ALA A 124 4.82 30.96 45.31
CA ALA A 124 4.37 30.20 44.14
C ALA A 124 5.02 28.81 44.18
N THR A 125 4.22 27.84 44.63
CA THR A 125 4.49 26.41 44.60
C THR A 125 4.88 25.97 43.20
N LYS A 126 6.10 25.42 43.07
CA LYS A 126 6.56 24.68 41.89
C LYS A 126 5.72 23.41 41.73
N GLN A 127 4.67 23.45 40.91
CA GLN A 127 4.05 22.23 40.39
C GLN A 127 4.96 21.62 39.34
N ARG A 128 5.79 20.71 39.84
CA ARG A 128 6.64 19.81 39.07
C ARG A 128 5.71 18.89 38.27
N GLN A 129 5.52 19.21 36.99
CA GLN A 129 4.72 18.41 36.06
C GLN A 129 5.25 16.97 36.05
N ALA A 130 4.46 16.06 36.62
CA ALA A 130 4.67 14.63 36.50
C ALA A 130 4.51 14.26 35.03
N ARG A 131 5.63 14.04 34.38
CA ARG A 131 5.74 13.50 33.02
C ARG A 131 5.17 12.08 33.05
N GLN A 132 3.85 11.97 32.85
CA GLN A 132 3.15 10.70 32.72
C GLN A 132 3.85 9.90 31.62
N GLN A 133 4.52 8.83 32.03
CA GLN A 133 5.09 7.85 31.12
C GLN A 133 3.92 7.21 30.39
N LYS A 134 3.69 7.66 29.14
CA LYS A 134 2.71 7.04 28.26
C LYS A 134 3.15 5.60 28.06
N THR A 135 2.35 4.66 28.56
CA THR A 135 2.48 3.24 28.27
C THR A 135 2.54 3.07 26.75
N PRO A 136 3.47 2.27 26.21
CA PRO A 136 3.58 2.05 24.77
C PRO A 136 2.23 1.54 24.26
N LYS A 137 1.66 2.22 23.28
CA LYS A 137 0.40 1.81 22.65
C LYS A 137 0.60 0.38 22.14
N ALA A 138 -0.25 -0.55 22.60
CA ALA A 138 -0.20 -1.93 22.17
C ALA A 138 -0.22 -2.00 20.63
N LYS A 139 0.61 -2.89 20.06
CA LYS A 139 0.60 -3.16 18.62
C LYS A 139 -0.82 -3.59 18.22
N VAL A 140 -1.37 -2.99 17.17
CA VAL A 140 -2.74 -3.23 16.72
C VAL A 140 -2.79 -4.61 16.05
N MET A 141 -3.50 -5.55 16.68
CA MET A 141 -3.84 -6.84 16.09
C MET A 141 -5.36 -6.83 15.85
N PRO A 142 -5.83 -6.95 14.60
CA PRO A 142 -7.26 -6.94 14.30
C PRO A 142 -7.93 -8.19 14.89
N THR A 143 -8.97 -8.03 15.70
CA THR A 143 -9.70 -9.14 16.34
C THR A 143 -10.37 -10.06 15.33
N GLU A 144 -10.69 -9.55 14.14
CA GLU A 144 -11.23 -10.30 13.02
C GLU A 144 -10.25 -11.37 12.48
N LEU A 145 -8.97 -11.27 12.84
CA LEU A 145 -7.94 -12.25 12.52
C LEU A 145 -7.65 -13.21 13.70
N ASP A 146 -8.45 -13.23 14.76
CA ASP A 146 -8.42 -14.24 15.83
C ASP A 146 -9.15 -15.52 15.38
N ILE A 147 -8.74 -16.03 14.23
CA ILE A 147 -9.21 -17.27 13.61
C ILE A 147 -8.12 -18.34 13.70
N GLU A 148 -8.44 -19.59 13.44
CA GLU A 148 -7.42 -20.62 13.24
C GLU A 148 -6.81 -20.55 11.83
N GLY A 149 -5.56 -21.01 11.69
CA GLY A 149 -4.90 -21.19 10.40
C GLY A 149 -3.85 -20.13 10.05
N PRO A 150 -3.35 -20.12 8.80
CA PRO A 150 -2.14 -19.40 8.42
C PRO A 150 -2.29 -17.88 8.37
N MET A 151 -3.52 -17.35 8.26
CA MET A 151 -3.81 -15.91 8.26
C MET A 151 -4.02 -15.33 9.66
N SER A 152 -4.08 -16.21 10.68
CA SER A 152 -4.40 -15.86 12.06
C SER A 152 -3.40 -14.89 12.69
N ASN A 153 -3.83 -14.25 13.77
CA ASN A 153 -2.95 -13.46 14.62
C ASN A 153 -1.88 -14.31 15.30
N GLU A 154 -2.19 -15.56 15.67
CA GLU A 154 -1.22 -16.48 16.27
C GLU A 154 -0.10 -16.85 15.27
N ALA A 155 -0.47 -17.25 14.05
CA ALA A 155 0.50 -17.57 12.99
C ALA A 155 1.40 -16.37 12.66
N TYR A 156 0.83 -15.16 12.66
CA TYR A 156 1.60 -13.94 12.47
C TYR A 156 2.60 -13.68 13.59
N GLN A 157 2.21 -13.85 14.86
CA GLN A 157 3.12 -13.69 16.00
C GLN A 157 4.22 -14.75 16.03
N ALA A 158 3.90 -15.99 15.65
CA ALA A 158 4.88 -17.05 15.46
C ALA A 158 5.90 -16.66 14.39
N ALA A 159 5.44 -16.17 13.22
CA ALA A 159 6.30 -15.69 12.14
C ALA A 159 7.18 -14.49 12.54
N LEU A 160 6.69 -13.58 13.39
CA LEU A 160 7.50 -12.47 13.91
C LEU A 160 8.62 -12.93 14.84
N SER A 161 8.44 -14.07 15.50
CA SER A 161 9.40 -14.64 16.47
C SER A 161 10.34 -15.68 15.83
N ASP A 162 10.04 -16.10 14.61
CA ASP A 162 10.83 -17.09 13.87
C ASP A 162 12.07 -16.46 13.24
N ASN A 163 13.25 -16.84 13.75
CA ASN A 163 14.54 -16.38 13.24
C ASN A 163 14.96 -17.10 11.94
N GLN A 164 14.29 -18.19 11.57
CA GLN A 164 14.55 -18.92 10.32
C GLN A 164 13.74 -18.38 9.15
N LEU A 165 12.65 -17.65 9.42
CA LEU A 165 11.88 -16.98 8.38
C LEU A 165 12.61 -15.72 7.93
N THR A 166 13.57 -15.90 7.01
CA THR A 166 14.41 -14.85 6.46
C THR A 166 14.03 -14.47 5.04
N VAL A 167 14.33 -13.23 4.69
CA VAL A 167 14.16 -12.67 3.35
C VAL A 167 15.43 -11.90 3.03
N SER A 168 15.96 -12.06 1.82
CA SER A 168 17.12 -11.33 1.31
C SER A 168 16.65 -10.07 0.55
N PRO A 169 16.59 -8.87 1.17
CA PRO A 169 15.90 -7.72 0.59
C PRO A 169 16.55 -7.24 -0.73
N GLN A 170 17.88 -7.25 -0.79
CA GLN A 170 18.61 -6.84 -1.98
C GLN A 170 18.44 -7.84 -3.13
N ALA A 171 18.42 -9.14 -2.85
CA ALA A 171 18.21 -10.17 -3.87
C ALA A 171 16.79 -10.10 -4.47
N LEU A 172 15.80 -9.66 -3.70
CA LEU A 172 14.44 -9.40 -4.15
C LEU A 172 14.24 -8.02 -4.80
N GLY A 173 15.30 -7.22 -4.92
CA GLY A 173 15.22 -5.89 -5.52
C GLY A 173 14.38 -4.90 -4.69
N PHE A 174 14.42 -5.00 -3.36
CA PHE A 174 13.69 -4.07 -2.50
C PHE A 174 14.11 -2.63 -2.74
N LEU A 175 13.12 -1.74 -2.61
CA LEU A 175 13.28 -0.30 -2.71
C LEU A 175 13.15 0.36 -1.33
N PRO A 176 13.83 1.50 -1.11
CA PRO A 176 14.92 2.07 -1.92
C PRO A 176 16.14 1.15 -1.94
N SER A 177 16.81 1.05 -3.08
CA SER A 177 17.88 0.06 -3.28
C SER A 177 19.05 0.29 -2.32
N ASN A 178 19.36 1.55 -2.02
CA ASN A 178 20.46 1.95 -1.14
C ASN A 178 20.17 1.78 0.37
N TYR A 179 18.92 1.49 0.74
CA TYR A 179 18.56 1.29 2.14
C TYR A 179 18.90 -0.11 2.64
N TRP A 180 18.94 -1.09 1.72
CA TRP A 180 19.12 -2.50 2.03
C TRP A 180 20.56 -2.94 1.82
N LEU A 181 21.13 -3.61 2.82
CA LEU A 181 22.42 -4.27 2.70
C LEU A 181 22.25 -5.65 2.06
N ASN A 182 23.36 -6.22 1.58
CA ASN A 182 23.39 -7.59 1.03
C ASN A 182 23.37 -8.64 2.16
N LEU A 183 22.38 -8.55 3.04
CA LEU A 183 22.22 -9.37 4.22
C LEU A 183 20.78 -9.82 4.36
N ASP A 184 20.60 -11.04 4.83
CA ASP A 184 19.28 -11.57 5.15
C ASP A 184 18.70 -10.83 6.35
N SER A 185 17.40 -10.55 6.28
CA SER A 185 16.62 -9.96 7.37
C SER A 185 15.53 -10.94 7.77
N THR A 186 15.31 -11.13 9.07
CA THR A 186 14.17 -11.91 9.55
C THR A 186 12.88 -11.17 9.22
N PHE A 187 11.78 -11.91 9.05
CA PHE A 187 10.47 -11.33 8.83
C PHE A 187 10.07 -10.36 9.96
N GLY A 188 10.35 -10.74 11.23
CA GLY A 188 10.13 -9.88 12.39
C GLY A 188 10.87 -8.54 12.32
N ASP A 189 12.14 -8.56 11.87
CA ASP A 189 12.94 -7.36 11.68
C ASP A 189 12.39 -6.49 10.55
N LEU A 190 12.01 -7.08 9.41
CA LEU A 190 11.40 -6.33 8.31
C LEU A 190 10.10 -5.63 8.76
N VAL A 191 9.23 -6.36 9.45
CA VAL A 191 7.96 -5.80 9.94
C VAL A 191 8.23 -4.63 10.89
N THR A 192 9.05 -4.85 11.91
CA THR A 192 9.21 -3.87 13.00
C THR A 192 10.10 -2.68 12.61
N LYS A 193 11.16 -2.90 11.82
CA LYS A 193 12.13 -1.86 11.45
C LYS A 193 11.78 -1.14 10.15
N PHE A 194 10.94 -1.73 9.28
CA PHE A 194 10.58 -1.14 7.99
C PHE A 194 9.06 -0.93 7.83
N PHE A 195 8.24 -1.98 7.86
CA PHE A 195 6.81 -1.85 7.56
C PHE A 195 6.04 -1.01 8.58
N GLN A 196 6.28 -1.22 9.86
CA GLN A 196 5.65 -0.47 10.97
C GLN A 196 6.37 0.85 11.27
N ARG A 197 7.53 1.09 10.66
CA ARG A 197 8.27 2.34 10.87
C ARG A 197 7.48 3.52 10.31
N LYS A 198 7.47 4.63 11.04
CA LYS A 198 6.86 5.89 10.57
C LYS A 198 7.44 6.28 9.21
N ASN A 199 6.56 6.69 8.30
CA ASN A 199 6.92 7.11 6.95
C ASN A 199 8.02 8.18 6.98
N ASN A 200 9.08 7.93 6.23
CA ASN A 200 10.17 8.85 5.93
C ASN A 200 10.62 8.61 4.48
N ALA A 201 11.64 9.33 3.98
CA ALA A 201 12.11 9.18 2.60
C ALA A 201 12.45 7.72 2.23
N ASN A 202 12.97 6.94 3.17
CA ASN A 202 13.46 5.58 2.92
C ASN A 202 12.40 4.50 3.12
N CYS A 203 11.28 4.78 3.79
CA CYS A 203 10.21 3.81 4.00
C CYS A 203 8.82 4.44 3.82
N ARG A 204 8.60 5.06 2.66
CA ARG A 204 7.27 5.55 2.25
C ARG A 204 6.32 4.39 1.99
N PHE A 205 5.03 4.68 1.97
CA PHE A 205 4.01 3.68 1.71
C PHE A 205 4.21 2.92 0.37
N PRO A 206 4.51 3.58 -0.77
CA PRO A 206 4.74 2.85 -2.03
C PRO A 206 5.92 1.87 -1.96
N HIS A 207 7.00 2.22 -1.23
CA HIS A 207 8.12 1.29 -1.01
C HIS A 207 7.69 0.07 -0.20
N LYS A 208 6.89 0.27 0.85
CA LYS A 208 6.35 -0.83 1.66
C LYS A 208 5.47 -1.73 0.81
N LEU A 209 4.56 -1.16 0.05
CA LEU A 209 3.67 -1.92 -0.84
C LEU A 209 4.47 -2.72 -1.87
N TYR A 210 5.41 -2.09 -2.57
CA TYR A 210 6.26 -2.75 -3.56
C TYR A 210 7.04 -3.92 -2.95
N ASN A 211 7.76 -3.67 -1.86
CA ASN A 211 8.57 -4.71 -1.22
C ASN A 211 7.72 -5.87 -0.70
N ALA A 212 6.53 -5.62 -0.15
CA ALA A 212 5.62 -6.69 0.25
C ALA A 212 5.18 -7.53 -0.95
N LEU A 213 4.85 -6.90 -2.08
CA LEU A 213 4.50 -7.61 -3.31
C LEU A 213 5.69 -8.43 -3.84
N SER A 214 6.92 -7.92 -3.79
CA SER A 214 8.13 -8.64 -4.18
C SER A 214 8.39 -9.88 -3.31
N ILE A 215 8.11 -9.81 -2.00
CA ILE A 215 8.21 -10.99 -1.11
C ILE A 215 7.21 -12.07 -1.56
N VAL A 216 5.94 -11.69 -1.74
CA VAL A 216 4.87 -12.64 -2.07
C VAL A 216 5.02 -13.23 -3.48
N GLU A 217 5.65 -12.49 -4.38
CA GLU A 217 6.00 -13.02 -5.70
C GLU A 217 7.00 -14.18 -5.60
N GLN A 218 8.03 -14.04 -4.77
CA GLN A 218 9.04 -15.10 -4.58
C GLN A 218 8.50 -16.28 -3.75
N ASP A 219 7.73 -16.00 -2.70
CA ASP A 219 7.05 -17.02 -1.89
C ASP A 219 5.56 -16.70 -1.72
N PRO A 220 4.68 -17.34 -2.53
CA PRO A 220 3.25 -17.13 -2.45
C PRO A 220 2.63 -17.43 -1.08
N LYS A 221 3.27 -18.24 -0.22
CA LYS A 221 2.76 -18.53 1.13
C LYS A 221 2.80 -17.31 2.04
N MET A 222 3.71 -16.37 1.76
CA MET A 222 3.84 -15.11 2.50
C MET A 222 2.62 -14.20 2.34
N TYR A 223 1.73 -14.48 1.37
CA TYR A 223 0.45 -13.78 1.27
C TYR A 223 -0.35 -13.82 2.57
N ASN A 224 -0.33 -14.94 3.30
CA ASN A 224 -1.05 -15.08 4.57
C ASN A 224 -0.53 -14.12 5.67
N LEU A 225 0.73 -13.67 5.53
CA LEU A 225 1.37 -12.76 6.47
C LEU A 225 1.33 -11.31 5.99
N LEU A 226 1.43 -11.08 4.68
CA LEU A 226 1.57 -9.75 4.07
C LEU A 226 0.27 -9.18 3.51
N GLY A 227 -0.66 -10.03 3.06
CA GLY A 227 -1.98 -9.61 2.61
C GLY A 227 -2.01 -8.93 1.24
N VAL A 228 -0.92 -8.89 0.49
CA VAL A 228 -0.87 -8.29 -0.85
C VAL A 228 -0.28 -9.25 -1.87
N LYS A 229 -0.82 -9.29 -3.08
CA LYS A 229 -0.33 -10.17 -4.16
C LYS A 229 -0.65 -9.59 -5.54
N TRP A 230 0.31 -9.66 -6.46
CA TRP A 230 0.07 -9.34 -7.87
C TRP A 230 -0.92 -10.33 -8.49
N LEU A 231 -1.92 -9.79 -9.20
CA LEU A 231 -2.83 -10.55 -10.06
C LEU A 231 -2.35 -10.49 -11.51
N THR A 232 -1.98 -9.29 -11.95
CA THR A 232 -1.33 -9.01 -13.23
C THR A 232 -0.10 -8.13 -12.97
N ASP A 233 0.57 -7.66 -14.03
CA ASP A 233 1.69 -6.73 -13.87
C ASP A 233 1.26 -5.36 -13.35
N GLU A 234 -0.01 -4.97 -13.50
CA GLU A 234 -0.52 -3.64 -13.10
C GLU A 234 -1.55 -3.71 -11.96
N VAL A 235 -2.19 -4.86 -11.76
CA VAL A 235 -3.28 -5.05 -10.79
C VAL A 235 -2.81 -5.99 -9.69
N PHE A 236 -3.04 -5.59 -8.45
CA PHE A 236 -2.78 -6.41 -7.28
C PHE A 236 -4.03 -6.49 -6.40
N LYS A 237 -4.11 -7.56 -5.60
CA LYS A 237 -5.13 -7.69 -4.55
C LYS A 237 -4.55 -7.35 -3.19
N VAL A 238 -5.39 -6.81 -2.32
CA VAL A 238 -5.05 -6.47 -0.92
C VAL A 238 -6.14 -6.98 0.03
N ASP A 239 -5.77 -7.80 1.00
CA ASP A 239 -6.57 -8.05 2.21
C ASP A 239 -6.29 -6.91 3.20
N LYS A 240 -7.30 -6.08 3.45
CA LYS A 240 -7.16 -4.88 4.29
C LYS A 240 -6.72 -5.18 5.72
N LEU A 241 -7.18 -6.31 6.28
CA LEU A 241 -6.90 -6.66 7.67
C LEU A 241 -5.47 -7.14 7.82
N ILE A 242 -5.04 -8.05 6.93
CA ILE A 242 -3.69 -8.62 6.98
C ILE A 242 -2.65 -7.53 6.68
N PHE A 243 -2.85 -6.74 5.63
CA PHE A 243 -1.89 -5.68 5.29
C PHE A 243 -1.92 -4.52 6.30
N GLY A 244 -3.10 -4.19 6.86
CA GLY A 244 -3.23 -3.23 7.94
C GLY A 244 -2.43 -3.63 9.19
N ARG A 245 -2.48 -4.91 9.58
CA ARG A 245 -1.67 -5.48 10.68
C ARG A 245 -0.18 -5.33 10.42
N VAL A 246 0.28 -5.61 9.20
CA VAL A 246 1.70 -5.49 8.80
C VAL A 246 2.19 -4.05 8.93
N LEU A 247 1.37 -3.08 8.53
CA LEU A 247 1.69 -1.66 8.63
C LEU A 247 1.54 -1.10 10.06
N GLY A 248 0.89 -1.84 10.96
CA GLY A 248 0.66 -1.41 12.34
C GLY A 248 -0.32 -0.24 12.46
N ILE A 249 -1.30 -0.15 11.55
CA ILE A 249 -2.31 0.92 11.55
C ILE A 249 -3.51 0.54 12.45
N SER A 250 -4.01 1.50 13.22
CA SER A 250 -5.12 1.29 14.16
C SER A 250 -6.50 1.42 13.53
N SER A 251 -6.64 2.32 12.56
CA SER A 251 -7.87 2.49 11.78
C SER A 251 -7.57 1.99 10.37
N ILE A 252 -8.02 0.79 10.05
CA ILE A 252 -7.66 0.11 8.80
C ILE A 252 -8.31 0.81 7.62
N ASP A 253 -9.64 0.96 7.63
CA ASP A 253 -10.36 1.63 6.53
C ASP A 253 -9.94 3.10 6.41
N GLY A 254 -9.84 3.81 7.54
CA GLY A 254 -9.41 5.21 7.59
C GLY A 254 -7.97 5.42 7.14
N GLY A 255 -7.07 4.51 7.52
CA GLY A 255 -5.64 4.60 7.24
C GLY A 255 -5.25 4.14 5.84
N LEU A 256 -6.02 3.24 5.23
CA LEU A 256 -5.73 2.70 3.90
C LEU A 256 -6.59 3.32 2.79
N PHE A 257 -7.91 3.34 2.96
CA PHE A 257 -8.87 3.55 1.87
C PHE A 257 -9.64 4.88 1.94
N HIS A 258 -9.56 5.62 3.03
CA HIS A 258 -10.10 6.98 3.08
C HIS A 258 -9.44 7.88 2.03
N ARG A 259 -10.06 9.00 1.65
CA ARG A 259 -9.50 9.98 0.68
C ARG A 259 -8.08 10.47 1.05
N GLN A 260 -7.75 10.47 2.34
CA GLN A 260 -6.43 10.81 2.88
C GLN A 260 -5.61 9.59 3.35
N GLY A 261 -6.17 8.39 3.16
CA GLY A 261 -5.52 7.12 3.47
C GLY A 261 -4.38 6.82 2.51
N ASN A 262 -3.58 5.82 2.86
CA ASN A 262 -2.34 5.48 2.16
C ASN A 262 -2.55 5.19 0.66
N PHE A 263 -3.58 4.44 0.27
CA PHE A 263 -3.81 4.12 -1.14
C PHE A 263 -4.24 5.34 -1.96
N PRO A 264 -5.37 6.02 -1.65
CA PRO A 264 -5.80 7.16 -2.46
C PRO A 264 -4.77 8.30 -2.46
N SER A 265 -4.08 8.54 -1.34
CA SER A 265 -3.09 9.62 -1.26
C SER A 265 -1.86 9.43 -2.17
N HIS A 266 -1.61 8.21 -2.63
CA HIS A 266 -0.51 7.88 -3.53
C HIS A 266 -0.99 7.49 -4.94
N GLY A 267 -2.25 7.80 -5.30
CA GLY A 267 -2.76 7.59 -6.66
C GLY A 267 -3.25 6.18 -6.98
N PHE A 268 -3.43 5.34 -5.96
CA PHE A 268 -4.05 4.04 -6.12
C PHE A 268 -5.58 4.15 -6.08
N CYS A 269 -6.23 3.43 -6.97
CA CYS A 269 -7.68 3.32 -7.07
C CYS A 269 -8.09 1.85 -7.16
N GLU A 270 -9.34 1.60 -6.78
CA GLU A 270 -9.97 0.30 -6.95
C GLU A 270 -10.32 0.07 -8.42
N ILE A 271 -10.30 -1.20 -8.82
CA ILE A 271 -10.66 -1.60 -10.18
C ILE A 271 -12.15 -1.30 -10.45
N SER A 272 -12.46 -0.83 -11.66
CA SER A 272 -13.84 -0.58 -12.08
C SER A 272 -14.65 -1.89 -12.17
N PRO A 273 -15.99 -1.88 -12.02
CA PRO A 273 -16.80 -3.09 -12.15
C PRO A 273 -16.62 -3.79 -13.51
N ASP A 274 -16.48 -3.03 -14.59
CA ASP A 274 -16.29 -3.56 -15.94
C ASP A 274 -14.93 -4.29 -16.07
N ASP A 275 -13.87 -3.70 -15.54
CA ASP A 275 -12.54 -4.31 -15.53
C ASP A 275 -12.49 -5.53 -14.60
N PHE A 276 -13.22 -5.51 -13.49
CA PHE A 276 -13.35 -6.64 -12.57
C PHE A 276 -13.98 -7.85 -13.27
N ASP A 277 -15.07 -7.65 -14.02
CA ASP A 277 -15.72 -8.71 -14.78
C ASP A 277 -14.82 -9.27 -15.90
N ASN A 278 -13.97 -8.42 -16.48
CA ASN A 278 -12.96 -8.87 -17.45
C ASN A 278 -11.85 -9.70 -16.80
N LEU A 279 -11.36 -9.30 -15.63
CA LEU A 279 -10.37 -10.07 -14.87
C LEU A 279 -10.92 -11.42 -14.41
N LYS A 280 -12.19 -11.48 -14.02
CA LYS A 280 -12.88 -12.71 -13.59
C LYS A 280 -12.95 -13.79 -14.67
N LYS A 281 -12.85 -13.42 -15.95
CA LYS A 281 -12.78 -14.37 -17.08
C LYS A 281 -11.43 -15.09 -17.16
N SER A 282 -10.36 -14.46 -16.65
CA SER A 282 -8.98 -14.92 -16.79
C SER A 282 -8.36 -15.42 -15.49
N PHE A 283 -8.87 -14.99 -14.34
CA PHE A 283 -8.31 -15.29 -13.02
C PHE A 283 -9.39 -15.76 -12.04
N ASP A 284 -8.98 -16.63 -11.11
CA ASP A 284 -9.81 -17.01 -9.97
C ASP A 284 -9.83 -15.85 -8.95
N LEU A 285 -10.99 -15.24 -8.80
CA LEU A 285 -11.29 -14.13 -7.89
C LEU A 285 -12.33 -14.52 -6.84
N SER A 286 -12.47 -15.82 -6.54
CA SER A 286 -13.45 -16.33 -5.57
C SER A 286 -13.24 -15.79 -4.16
N ASP A 287 -12.02 -15.39 -3.81
CA ASP A 287 -11.66 -14.83 -2.51
C ASP A 287 -11.76 -13.29 -2.45
N VAL A 288 -12.17 -12.64 -3.54
CA VAL A 288 -12.28 -11.18 -3.64
C VAL A 288 -13.72 -10.74 -3.41
N ASP A 289 -13.99 -10.14 -2.25
CA ASP A 289 -15.31 -9.67 -1.85
C ASP A 289 -15.51 -8.14 -1.98
N GLN A 290 -14.47 -7.42 -2.43
CA GLN A 290 -14.40 -5.95 -2.53
C GLN A 290 -14.60 -5.16 -1.21
N ASP A 291 -14.87 -5.82 -0.09
CA ASP A 291 -14.87 -5.17 1.21
C ASP A 291 -13.56 -5.43 1.95
N ARG A 292 -13.26 -6.70 2.21
CA ARG A 292 -12.04 -7.16 2.90
C ARG A 292 -10.89 -7.31 1.91
N VAL A 293 -11.13 -8.01 0.81
CA VAL A 293 -10.13 -8.24 -0.24
C VAL A 293 -10.50 -7.41 -1.44
N ARG A 294 -9.66 -6.43 -1.78
CA ARG A 294 -9.92 -5.46 -2.87
C ARG A 294 -8.88 -5.62 -3.97
N LEU A 295 -9.29 -5.37 -5.22
CA LEU A 295 -8.36 -5.23 -6.34
C LEU A 295 -8.04 -3.76 -6.54
N MET A 296 -6.75 -3.47 -6.66
CA MET A 296 -6.25 -2.11 -6.81
C MET A 296 -5.23 -2.02 -7.94
N HIS A 297 -5.15 -0.83 -8.50
CA HIS A 297 -4.10 -0.44 -9.44
C HIS A 297 -3.75 1.03 -9.22
N HIS A 298 -2.65 1.48 -9.81
CA HIS A 298 -2.33 2.91 -9.83
C HIS A 298 -3.01 3.58 -11.02
N ALA A 299 -3.69 4.70 -10.81
CA ALA A 299 -4.50 5.37 -11.84
C ALA A 299 -3.68 5.75 -13.08
N GLN A 300 -2.44 6.22 -12.88
CA GLN A 300 -1.52 6.60 -13.96
C GLN A 300 -0.61 5.45 -14.43
N ARG A 301 -0.84 4.21 -13.99
CA ARG A 301 -0.04 3.02 -14.33
C ARG A 301 1.48 3.14 -14.08
N MET A 302 1.87 3.99 -13.12
CA MET A 302 3.29 4.16 -12.74
C MET A 302 3.78 3.10 -11.75
N PHE A 303 2.84 2.40 -11.10
CA PHE A 303 3.12 1.31 -10.18
C PHE A 303 2.73 0.00 -10.85
N TYR A 304 3.73 -0.80 -11.18
CA TYR A 304 3.58 -2.08 -11.85
C TYR A 304 4.72 -3.00 -11.40
N LYS A 305 4.63 -4.28 -11.70
CA LYS A 305 5.53 -5.33 -11.22
C LYS A 305 7.03 -5.06 -11.44
N GLY A 306 7.38 -4.48 -12.58
CA GLY A 306 8.76 -4.15 -12.95
C GLY A 306 9.15 -2.68 -12.69
N CYS A 307 8.43 -1.97 -11.81
CA CYS A 307 8.67 -0.54 -11.63
C CYS A 307 10.03 -0.25 -10.98
N THR A 308 10.68 0.81 -11.46
CA THR A 308 11.95 1.31 -10.90
C THR A 308 11.73 2.17 -9.66
N GLU A 309 12.81 2.41 -8.90
CA GLU A 309 12.79 3.31 -7.75
C GLU A 309 12.20 4.70 -8.09
N ASP A 310 12.56 5.26 -9.24
CA ASP A 310 12.01 6.53 -9.71
C ASP A 310 10.50 6.50 -9.94
N SER A 311 9.98 5.38 -10.44
CA SER A 311 8.55 5.21 -10.72
C SER A 311 7.76 5.09 -9.41
N VAL A 312 8.29 4.34 -8.43
CA VAL A 312 7.72 4.24 -7.09
C VAL A 312 7.77 5.58 -6.35
N ASN A 313 8.86 6.34 -6.51
CA ASN A 313 8.99 7.68 -5.93
C ASN A 313 8.03 8.71 -6.55
N LYS A 314 7.59 8.49 -7.80
CA LYS A 314 6.59 9.31 -8.48
C LYS A 314 5.15 8.97 -8.10
N CYS A 315 4.92 7.86 -7.38
CA CYS A 315 3.62 7.56 -6.76
C CYS A 315 3.39 8.56 -5.61
N LYS A 316 3.03 9.78 -5.97
CA LYS A 316 2.70 10.89 -5.08
C LYS A 316 1.37 11.46 -5.52
N TRP A 317 0.68 12.15 -4.62
CA TRP A 317 -0.54 12.89 -4.91
C TRP A 317 -0.42 13.65 -6.24
N GLY A 318 -1.03 13.11 -7.28
CA GLY A 318 -1.45 13.88 -8.43
C GLY A 318 -2.68 14.63 -7.96
N ALA A 319 -2.65 15.96 -8.00
CA ALA A 319 -3.87 16.74 -7.85
C ALA A 319 -4.80 16.38 -9.02
N ASN A 320 -5.61 15.33 -8.85
CA ASN A 320 -6.76 15.08 -9.69
C ASN A 320 -7.85 16.09 -9.29
N ASP A 321 -7.57 17.37 -9.57
CA ASP A 321 -8.54 18.46 -9.71
C ASP A 321 -8.62 18.82 -11.20
N LYS A 322 -8.92 17.82 -12.04
CA LYS A 322 -9.55 18.12 -13.31
C LYS A 322 -10.95 17.53 -13.27
N LYS A 323 -11.90 18.41 -12.92
CA LYS A 323 -13.28 18.31 -13.38
C LYS A 323 -13.23 17.99 -14.87
N GLU A 324 -13.73 16.82 -15.25
CA GLU A 324 -14.30 16.69 -16.57
C GLU A 324 -15.54 17.60 -16.58
N GLU A 325 -15.45 18.65 -17.38
CA GLU A 325 -16.54 19.56 -17.76
C GLU A 325 -16.97 19.21 -19.17
#